data_AF-A0A654LZ95-F1
#
_entry.id   AF-A0A654LZ95-F1
#
_cell.length_a   1.000
_cell.length_b   1.000
_cell.length_c   1.000
_cell.angle_alpha   90.00
_cell.angle_beta   90.00
_cell.angle_gamma   90.00
#
_symmetry.space_group_name_H-M   'P 1'
#
loop_
_entity.id
_entity.type
_entity.pdbx_description
1 polymer ?
#
loop_
_entity_poly.entity_id
_entity_poly.type
_entity_poly.pdbx_seq_one_letter_code
_entity_poly.pdbx_strand_id
1 'polypeptide(L)' 'MQMLNSEIIAGVSIFLLGFLFFIAGLLNSIWATIFVVDFLIMAIGIATIGVGFWTAMYEKKNNLHHTEHHH' A
#
# COMPACT_ATOMS: atom_id res chain seq x y z
N MET A 1 -18.39 4.14 10.01
CA MET A 1 -17.59 5.23 9.40
C MET A 1 -16.63 4.57 8.42
N GLN A 2 -16.51 5.07 7.20
CA GLN A 2 -15.68 4.45 6.16
C GLN A 2 -14.21 4.47 6.59
N MET A 3 -13.78 3.39 7.21
CA MET A 3 -12.39 3.07 7.49
C MET A 3 -11.79 2.73 6.12
N LEU A 4 -11.52 3.73 5.29
CA LEU A 4 -10.58 3.54 4.20
C LEU A 4 -9.31 3.07 4.89
N ASN A 5 -9.02 1.77 4.74
CA ASN A 5 -8.04 1.08 5.55
C ASN A 5 -6.75 1.89 5.52
N SER A 6 -6.34 2.41 6.66
CA SER A 6 -5.22 3.37 6.73
C SER A 6 -3.95 2.77 6.14
N GLU A 7 -3.81 1.44 6.18
CA GLU A 7 -2.73 0.71 5.50
C GLU A 7 -2.78 0.83 3.98
N ILE A 8 -3.96 0.83 3.35
CA ILE A 8 -4.08 1.01 1.90
C ILE A 8 -3.62 2.42 1.51
N ILE A 9 -4.05 3.44 2.26
CA ILE A 9 -3.64 4.82 2.01
C ILE A 9 -2.12 4.97 2.21
N ALA A 10 -1.59 4.44 3.32
CA ALA A 10 -0.16 4.46 3.60
C ALA A 10 0.63 3.74 2.51
N GLY A 11 0.18 2.56 2.07
CA GLY A 11 0.82 1.81 1.00
C GLY A 11 0.82 2.54 -0.34
N VAL A 12 -0.29 3.22 -0.69
CA VAL A 12 -0.36 4.08 -1.89
C VAL A 12 0.60 5.27 -1.76
N SER A 13 0.68 5.92 -0.60
CA SER A 13 1.60 7.03 -0.37
C SER A 13 3.07 6.59 -0.53
N ILE A 14 3.44 5.43 0.01
CA ILE A 14 4.80 4.88 -0.11
C ILE A 14 5.11 4.54 -1.57
N PHE A 15 4.17 3.88 -2.27
CA PHE A 15 4.34 3.57 -3.68
C PHE A 15 4.54 4.84 -4.52
N LEU A 16 3.71 5.86 -4.29
CA LEU A 16 3.78 7.12 -5.01
C LEU A 16 5.10 7.86 -4.74
N LEU A 17 5.62 7.79 -3.51
CA LEU A 17 6.93 8.34 -3.14
C LEU A 17 8.07 7.65 -3.92
N GLY A 18 8.06 6.31 -3.98
CA GLY A 18 9.05 5.57 -4.77
C GLY A 18 8.97 5.87 -6.27
N PHE A 19 7.75 6.04 -6.79
CA PHE A 19 7.53 6.43 -8.18
C PHE A 19 8.05 7.85 -8.50
N LEU A 20 7.88 8.79 -7.57
CA LEU A 20 8.45 10.14 -7.68
C LEU A 20 9.97 10.12 -7.71
N PHE A 21 10.61 9.33 -6.86
CA PHE A 21 12.08 9.20 -6.89
C PHE A 21 12.57 8.51 -8.15
N PHE A 22 11.84 7.51 -8.65
CA PHE A 22 12.14 6.88 -9.93
C PHE A 22 12.15 7.90 -11.09
N ILE A 23 11.14 8.78 -11.16
CA ILE A 23 11.11 9.87 -12.15
C ILE A 23 12.28 10.85 -11.94
N ALA A 24 12.58 11.20 -10.69
CA ALA A 24 13.71 12.09 -10.37
C ALA A 24 15.05 11.46 -10.80
N GLY A 25 15.21 10.14 -10.66
CA GLY A 25 16.36 9.38 -11.11
C GLY A 25 16.51 9.37 -12.64
N LEU A 26 15.41 9.33 -13.39
CA LEU A 26 15.44 9.44 -14.85
C LEU A 26 15.91 10.81 -15.34
N LEU A 27 15.60 11.86 -14.57
CA LEU A 27 15.94 13.24 -14.93
C LEU A 27 17.32 13.68 -14.43
N ASN A 28 17.91 12.98 -13.44
CA ASN A 28 19.17 13.37 -12.83
C ASN A 28 20.06 12.16 -12.49
N SER A 29 21.27 12.12 -13.06
CA SER A 29 22.23 11.01 -12.88
C SER A 29 22.69 10.80 -11.43
N ILE A 30 22.61 11.81 -10.56
CA ILE A 30 22.95 11.65 -9.13
C ILE A 30 21.88 10.78 -8.46
N TRP A 31 20.62 11.08 -8.76
CA TRP A 31 19.46 10.30 -8.31
C TRP A 31 19.41 8.93 -8.99
N ALA A 32 20.02 8.77 -10.16
CA ALA A 32 20.14 7.46 -10.82
C ALA A 32 20.90 6.41 -9.96
N THR A 33 21.78 6.86 -9.06
CA THR A 33 22.53 5.99 -8.14
C THR A 33 21.61 5.23 -7.19
N ILE A 34 20.45 5.78 -6.86
CA ILE A 34 19.52 5.20 -5.88
C ILE A 34 18.34 4.45 -6.51
N PHE A 35 18.38 4.11 -7.80
CA PHE A 35 17.29 3.37 -8.47
C PHE A 35 16.87 2.09 -7.75
N VAL A 36 17.82 1.36 -7.18
CA VAL A 36 17.55 0.14 -6.41
C VAL A 36 16.65 0.44 -5.20
N VAL A 37 16.84 1.61 -4.57
CA VAL A 37 16.03 2.07 -3.45
C VAL A 37 14.62 2.45 -3.92
N ASP A 38 14.48 3.06 -5.10
CA ASP A 38 13.18 3.42 -5.67
C ASP A 38 12.30 2.18 -5.90
N PHE A 39 12.89 1.11 -6.46
CA PHE A 39 12.22 -0.18 -6.62
C PHE A 39 11.85 -0.82 -5.28
N LEU A 40 12.71 -0.74 -4.27
CA LEU A 40 12.41 -1.22 -2.91
C LEU A 40 11.23 -0.46 -2.29
N ILE A 41 11.21 0.87 -2.39
CA ILE A 41 10.12 1.69 -1.87
C ILE A 41 8.81 1.33 -2.57
N MET A 42 8.80 1.21 -3.90
CA MET A 42 7.62 0.79 -4.65
C MET A 42 7.15 -0.61 -4.24
N ALA A 43 8.06 -1.57 -4.05
CA ALA A 43 7.73 -2.92 -3.60
C ALA A 43 7.09 -2.94 -2.20
N ILE A 44 7.63 -2.14 -1.26
CA ILE A 44 7.06 -1.98 0.08
C ILE A 44 5.66 -1.35 0.02
N GLY A 45 5.47 -0.35 -0.85
CA GLY A 45 4.16 0.26 -1.10
C GLY A 45 3.13 -0.78 -1.55
N ILE A 46 3.47 -1.59 -2.55
CA ILE A 46 2.59 -2.67 -3.05
C ILE A 46 2.30 -3.71 -1.96
N ALA A 47 3.30 -4.11 -1.17
CA ALA A 47 3.11 -5.07 -0.09
C ALA A 47 2.15 -4.53 0.98
N THR A 48 2.30 -3.27 1.35
CA THR A 48 1.44 -2.60 2.35
C THR A 48 0.00 -2.47 1.84
N ILE A 49 -0.19 -2.14 0.57
CA ILE A 49 -1.51 -2.15 -0.09
C ILE A 49 -2.12 -3.56 0.00
N GLY A 50 -1.35 -4.60 -0.35
CA GLY A 50 -1.80 -5.99 -0.30
C GLY A 50 -2.26 -6.43 1.09
N VAL A 51 -1.50 -6.08 2.13
CA VAL A 51 -1.89 -6.33 3.54
C VAL A 51 -3.17 -5.58 3.88
N GLY A 52 -3.27 -4.30 3.51
CA GLY A 52 -4.48 -3.51 3.74
C GLY A 52 -5.73 -4.10 3.05
N PHE A 53 -5.60 -4.62 1.82
CA PHE A 53 -6.68 -5.33 1.15
C PHE A 53 -7.04 -6.64 1.85
N TRP A 54 -6.05 -7.41 2.30
CA TRP A 54 -6.27 -8.67 3.02
C TRP A 54 -7.02 -8.44 4.33
N THR A 55 -6.60 -7.45 5.12
CA THR A 55 -7.27 -7.07 6.37
C THR A 55 -8.72 -6.65 6.11
N ALA A 56 -8.95 -5.79 5.10
CA ALA A 56 -10.31 -5.35 4.75
C ALA A 56 -11.21 -6.51 4.31
N MET A 57 -10.67 -7.46 3.54
CA MET A 57 -11.41 -8.65 3.11
C MET A 57 -11.71 -9.59 4.28
N TYR A 58 -10.75 -9.77 5.18
CA TYR A 58 -10.89 -10.60 6.38
C TYR A 58 -11.95 -10.04 7.33
N GLU A 59 -11.90 -8.73 7.60
CA GLU A 59 -12.88 -8.04 8.45
C GLU A 59 -14.30 -8.12 7.86
N LYS A 60 -14.44 -7.93 6.55
CA LYS A 60 -15.72 -8.10 5.87
C LYS A 60 -16.29 -9.51 6.07
N LYS A 61 -15.45 -10.55 5.99
CA LYS A 61 -15.87 -11.95 6.16
C LYS A 61 -16.27 -12.27 7.61
N ASN A 62 -15.52 -11.78 8.60
CA ASN A 62 -15.82 -12.04 10.01
C ASN A 62 -17.04 -11.26 10.53
N ASN A 63 -17.25 -10.01 10.08
CA ASN A 63 -18.44 -9.24 10.46
C ASN A 63 -19.74 -9.86 9.93
N LEU A 64 -19.71 -10.52 8.77
CA LEU A 64 -20.87 -11.23 8.22
C LEU A 64 -21.34 -12.39 9.11
N HIS A 65 -20.41 -13.15 9.70
CA HIS A 65 -20.71 -14.29 10.57
C HIS A 65 -21.31 -13.89 11.93
N HIS A 66 -21.04 -12.67 12.43
CA HIS A 66 -21.57 -12.24 13.73
C HIS A 66 -23.07 -11.90 13.65
N THR A 67 -23.56 -11.51 12.47
CA THR A 67 -24.99 -11.21 12.24
C THR A 67 -25.87 -12.45 12.09
N GLU A 68 -25.33 -13.61 11.73
CA GLU A 68 -26.13 -14.82 11.48
C GLU A 68 -26.52 -15.58 12.77
N HIS A 69 -25.83 -15.35 13.89
CA HIS A 69 -26.11 -16.02 15.17
C HIS A 69 -27.13 -15.29 16.07
N HIS A 70 -27.70 -14.17 15.59
CA HIS A 70 -28.65 -13.35 16.35
C HIS A 70 -30.09 -13.38 15.80
N HIS A 71 -30.47 -14.45 15.10
CA HIS A 71 -31.85 -14.70 14.66
C HIS A 71 -32.40 -16.02 15.20
#